data_AF-A0A957BVJ0-F1
#
_entry.id   AF-A0A957BVJ0-F1
#
_cell.length_a   1.000
_cell.length_b   1.000
_cell.length_c   1.000
_cell.angle_alpha   90.00
_cell.angle_beta   90.00
_cell.angle_gamma   90.00
#
_symmetry.space_group_name_H-M   'P 1'
#
loop_
_entity.id
_entity.type
_entity.pdbx_description
1 polymer ?
#
loop_
_entity_poly.entity_id
_entity_poly.type
_entity_poly.pdbx_seq_one_letter_code
_entity_poly.pdbx_strand_id
1 'polypeptide(L)'
;MHVILTHENADFDAIASLLGAQKLYPEALPVLPDRINANAAAFINLYKSALPFVSRKQWRRRKIDQVILVDTQKAPSLRGVTAETQTLIIDHHPLSIELRPEDSFYGEVTGATVTLLVERIAAREMLLSTLEATLLTLGLYEDTGSFTYGRTTVRDFHAGAWLMSQGADLDTVRRFLDVPLSDEQHELFEVLLRNTEHRTIAGYTVSVATARVDTYIAEISRVAHRIGTTLEPAALFILVQTPKGTHLICRSATDDIDVSEIAKTFHGGGHTRAAAATIGAGNLEDLVISLWEIIERVARPAVRVSQLMSHGVQTVNAQSRVREVVQHLRRIGHEGYPVVESGQLVGLLTRRDADRASEHGLGDLLVRDIMQTGTTALTPDDSIYQLEQTMLQSGWGQIPVRDSNQRLIGIVTRTDLIKHWAQTHPAHAEVIPRVDESLVQRVLGENAAQLIRAVGTLAQERDQEVYMVGGCVRDLLLHRRNLDIDFVVEGDAIRFAEAVCTALGGSASSFRPFG
;
A
#
# COMPACT_ATOMS: atom_id res chain seq x y z
N MET A 1 -3.68 -49.59 -3.58
CA MET A 1 -3.94 -48.60 -4.64
C MET A 1 -3.88 -47.23 -4.04
N HIS A 2 -3.15 -46.34 -4.69
CA HIS A 2 -3.00 -44.94 -4.28
C HIS A 2 -3.80 -44.06 -5.25
N VAL A 3 -4.39 -42.99 -4.73
CA VAL A 3 -5.11 -42.00 -5.53
C VAL A 3 -4.63 -40.61 -5.19
N ILE A 4 -4.67 -39.71 -6.16
CA ILE A 4 -4.37 -38.30 -5.98
C ILE A 4 -5.67 -37.53 -6.15
N LEU A 5 -6.00 -36.69 -5.18
CA LEU A 5 -7.24 -35.92 -5.12
C LEU A 5 -6.96 -34.46 -4.81
N THR A 6 -7.86 -33.59 -5.23
CA THR A 6 -7.82 -32.15 -4.96
C THR A 6 -9.23 -31.64 -4.61
N HIS A 7 -9.40 -30.35 -4.35
CA HIS A 7 -10.68 -29.77 -3.96
C HIS A 7 -11.70 -29.71 -5.13
N GLU A 8 -12.96 -29.42 -4.79
CA GLU A 8 -14.00 -29.11 -5.79
C GLU A 8 -13.85 -27.66 -6.28
N ASN A 9 -14.35 -27.36 -7.48
CA ASN A 9 -14.09 -26.10 -8.20
C ASN A 9 -12.58 -25.90 -8.42
N ALA A 10 -11.89 -26.98 -8.82
CA ALA A 10 -10.44 -26.96 -9.04
C ALA A 10 -10.05 -25.98 -10.14
N ASP A 11 -9.09 -25.11 -9.83
CA ASP A 11 -8.36 -24.24 -10.75
C ASP A 11 -7.15 -24.98 -11.35
N PHE A 12 -6.27 -24.26 -12.06
CA PHE A 12 -5.06 -24.83 -12.62
C PHE A 12 -4.04 -25.22 -11.56
N ASP A 13 -3.93 -24.59 -10.38
CA ASP A 13 -2.97 -25.05 -9.37
C ASP A 13 -3.37 -26.45 -8.89
N ALA A 14 -4.64 -26.63 -8.53
CA ALA A 14 -5.21 -27.93 -8.18
C ALA A 14 -5.02 -28.98 -9.29
N ILE A 15 -5.39 -28.67 -10.54
CA ILE A 15 -5.30 -29.62 -11.67
C ILE A 15 -3.84 -29.91 -12.06
N ALA A 16 -2.97 -28.92 -12.06
CA ALA A 16 -1.55 -29.09 -12.34
C ALA A 16 -0.87 -29.87 -11.22
N SER A 17 -1.27 -29.66 -9.97
CA SER A 17 -0.76 -30.39 -8.82
C SER A 17 -1.15 -31.86 -8.84
N LEU A 18 -2.32 -32.22 -9.41
CA LEU A 18 -2.66 -33.63 -9.69
C LEU A 18 -1.61 -34.28 -10.62
N LEU A 19 -1.20 -33.57 -11.68
CA LEU A 19 -0.16 -34.03 -12.60
C LEU A 19 1.20 -34.11 -11.90
N GLY A 20 1.61 -33.05 -11.22
CA GLY A 20 2.90 -32.98 -10.53
C GLY A 20 3.08 -34.10 -9.49
N ALA A 21 2.02 -34.38 -8.71
CA ALA A 21 2.01 -35.52 -7.80
C ALA A 21 2.06 -36.86 -8.54
N GLN A 22 1.35 -37.03 -9.66
CA GLN A 22 1.39 -38.27 -10.45
C GLN A 22 2.80 -38.54 -10.99
N LYS A 23 3.57 -37.50 -11.34
CA LYS A 23 4.97 -37.65 -11.73
C LYS A 23 5.83 -38.19 -10.57
N LEU A 24 5.63 -37.66 -9.36
CA LEU A 24 6.40 -38.07 -8.18
C LEU A 24 5.99 -39.44 -7.61
N TYR A 25 4.73 -39.84 -7.83
CA TYR A 25 4.10 -41.06 -7.34
C TYR A 25 3.40 -41.80 -8.51
N PRO A 26 4.17 -42.47 -9.40
CA PRO A 26 3.65 -43.02 -10.65
C PRO A 26 2.62 -44.14 -10.47
N GLU A 27 2.56 -44.77 -9.31
CA GLU A 27 1.57 -45.78 -8.93
C GLU A 27 0.22 -45.19 -8.47
N ALA A 28 0.16 -43.88 -8.21
CA ALA A 28 -1.02 -43.19 -7.76
C ALA A 28 -1.84 -42.64 -8.94
N LEU A 29 -3.16 -42.87 -8.91
CA LEU A 29 -4.07 -42.44 -9.98
C LEU A 29 -4.60 -41.02 -9.71
N PRO A 30 -4.36 -40.03 -10.58
CA PRO A 30 -4.92 -38.69 -10.42
C PRO A 30 -6.37 -38.64 -10.89
N VAL A 31 -7.28 -38.46 -9.94
CA VAL A 31 -8.73 -38.44 -10.21
C VAL A 31 -9.21 -37.00 -10.29
N LEU A 32 -9.80 -36.64 -11.42
CA LEU A 32 -10.39 -35.30 -11.62
C LEU A 32 -11.59 -35.08 -10.68
N PRO A 33 -11.78 -33.88 -10.11
CA PRO A 33 -12.95 -33.56 -9.32
C PRO A 33 -14.22 -33.45 -10.20
N ASP A 34 -15.40 -33.36 -9.56
CA ASP A 34 -16.65 -33.25 -10.31
C ASP A 34 -16.86 -31.83 -10.87
N ARG A 35 -16.35 -30.81 -10.15
CA ARG A 35 -16.38 -29.41 -10.57
C ARG A 35 -14.97 -28.90 -10.79
N ILE A 36 -14.73 -28.36 -11.99
CA ILE A 36 -13.48 -27.75 -12.43
C ILE A 36 -13.83 -26.36 -12.96
N ASN A 37 -12.97 -25.38 -12.70
CA ASN A 37 -13.13 -24.02 -13.23
C ASN A 37 -13.16 -24.03 -14.76
N ALA A 38 -13.88 -23.08 -15.36
CA ALA A 38 -14.20 -23.10 -16.78
C ALA A 38 -12.96 -23.13 -17.70
N ASN A 39 -11.92 -22.37 -17.33
CA ASN A 39 -10.62 -22.33 -18.01
C ASN A 39 -9.90 -23.69 -17.96
N ALA A 40 -9.75 -24.26 -16.77
CA ALA A 40 -9.11 -25.56 -16.56
C ALA A 40 -9.90 -26.69 -17.23
N ALA A 41 -11.24 -26.66 -17.15
CA ALA A 41 -12.10 -27.61 -17.83
C ALA A 41 -11.93 -27.56 -19.37
N ALA A 42 -11.81 -26.35 -19.94
CA ALA A 42 -11.56 -26.18 -21.37
C ALA A 42 -10.21 -26.78 -21.79
N PHE A 43 -9.15 -26.56 -21.00
CA PHE A 43 -7.84 -27.15 -21.23
C PHE A 43 -7.89 -28.69 -21.20
N ILE A 44 -8.48 -29.24 -20.14
CA ILE A 44 -8.63 -30.70 -19.98
C ILE A 44 -9.42 -31.30 -21.14
N ASN A 45 -10.51 -30.66 -21.59
CA ASN A 45 -11.30 -31.18 -22.70
C ASN A 45 -10.51 -31.31 -24.00
N LEU A 46 -9.57 -30.40 -24.25
CA LEU A 46 -8.72 -30.40 -25.45
C LEU A 46 -7.56 -31.40 -25.33
N TYR A 47 -6.96 -31.54 -24.15
CA TYR A 47 -5.68 -32.25 -23.98
C TYR A 47 -5.75 -33.54 -23.15
N LYS A 48 -6.92 -33.93 -22.62
CA LYS A 48 -7.07 -35.11 -21.72
C LYS A 48 -6.44 -36.40 -22.23
N SER A 49 -6.40 -36.64 -23.54
CA SER A 49 -5.86 -37.89 -24.10
C SER A 49 -4.36 -38.04 -23.93
N ALA A 50 -3.65 -36.92 -23.71
CA ALA A 50 -2.22 -36.88 -23.49
C ALA A 50 -1.85 -36.69 -22.00
N LEU A 51 -2.83 -36.73 -21.09
CA LEU A 51 -2.65 -36.51 -19.66
C LEU A 51 -3.11 -37.74 -18.87
N PRO A 52 -2.50 -38.05 -17.71
CA PRO A 52 -2.74 -39.30 -16.97
C PRO A 52 -4.05 -39.32 -16.16
N PHE A 53 -4.97 -38.40 -16.44
CA PHE A 53 -6.14 -38.14 -15.61
C PHE A 53 -7.23 -39.20 -15.76
N VAL A 54 -7.83 -39.58 -14.62
CA VAL A 54 -8.99 -40.48 -14.56
C VAL A 54 -10.24 -39.68 -14.26
N SER A 55 -11.29 -39.87 -15.05
CA SER A 55 -12.59 -39.26 -14.76
C SER A 55 -13.23 -39.94 -13.54
N ARG A 56 -13.71 -39.13 -12.59
CA ARG A 56 -14.49 -39.63 -11.45
C ARG A 56 -15.74 -40.41 -11.84
N LYS A 57 -16.36 -40.09 -12.98
CA LYS A 57 -17.51 -40.85 -13.51
C LYS A 57 -17.16 -42.30 -13.88
N GLN A 58 -15.90 -42.55 -14.22
CA GLN A 58 -15.39 -43.89 -14.56
C GLN A 58 -14.90 -44.63 -13.31
N TRP A 59 -14.89 -43.98 -12.14
CA TRP A 59 -14.43 -44.57 -10.89
C TRP A 59 -15.38 -45.65 -10.39
N ARG A 60 -14.84 -46.85 -10.16
CA ARG A 60 -15.55 -47.96 -9.53
C ARG A 60 -14.99 -48.17 -8.13
N ARG A 61 -15.85 -48.55 -7.17
CA ARG A 61 -15.43 -48.78 -5.77
C ARG A 61 -14.32 -49.82 -5.73
N ARG A 62 -13.17 -49.41 -5.21
CA ARG A 62 -11.98 -50.23 -4.96
C ARG A 62 -11.42 -49.86 -3.59
N LYS A 63 -10.68 -50.77 -2.94
CA LYS A 63 -9.97 -50.46 -1.69
C LYS A 63 -8.86 -49.44 -1.99
N ILE A 64 -8.82 -48.35 -1.25
CA ILE A 64 -7.81 -47.30 -1.35
C ILE A 64 -6.92 -47.39 -0.11
N ASP A 65 -5.63 -47.62 -0.33
CA ASP A 65 -4.67 -47.78 0.76
C ASP A 65 -4.07 -46.42 1.16
N GLN A 66 -3.88 -45.52 0.18
CA GLN A 66 -3.38 -44.17 0.40
C GLN A 66 -4.08 -43.14 -0.49
N VAL A 67 -4.29 -41.94 0.04
CA VAL A 67 -4.72 -40.73 -0.67
C VAL A 67 -3.61 -39.70 -0.60
N ILE A 68 -3.24 -39.13 -1.73
CA ILE A 68 -2.39 -37.94 -1.83
C ILE A 68 -3.31 -36.76 -2.11
N LEU A 69 -3.51 -35.89 -1.13
CA LEU A 69 -4.24 -34.65 -1.29
C LEU A 69 -3.29 -33.58 -1.80
N VAL A 70 -3.67 -32.92 -2.89
CA VAL A 70 -2.91 -31.80 -3.44
C VAL A 70 -3.78 -30.55 -3.45
N ASP A 71 -3.17 -29.44 -3.05
CA ASP A 71 -3.79 -28.12 -3.03
C ASP A 71 -5.05 -28.07 -2.14
N THR A 72 -5.11 -28.96 -1.17
CA THR A 72 -6.21 -29.04 -0.20
C THR A 72 -5.83 -29.88 1.00
N GLN A 73 -6.32 -29.50 2.18
CA GLN A 73 -6.18 -30.29 3.40
C GLN A 73 -7.44 -31.11 3.70
N LYS A 74 -8.51 -30.96 2.91
CA LYS A 74 -9.78 -31.64 3.12
C LYS A 74 -10.06 -32.62 1.98
N ALA A 75 -10.07 -33.90 2.31
CA ALA A 75 -10.37 -34.94 1.33
C ALA A 75 -11.80 -34.79 0.77
N PRO A 76 -11.98 -34.72 -0.57
CA PRO A 76 -13.30 -34.86 -1.17
C PRO A 76 -13.81 -36.30 -0.99
N SER A 77 -15.13 -36.47 -0.99
CA SER A 77 -15.74 -37.79 -0.81
C SER A 77 -15.55 -38.70 -2.04
N LEU A 78 -14.71 -39.73 -1.94
CA LEU A 78 -14.52 -40.72 -2.99
C LEU A 78 -14.86 -42.13 -2.51
N ARG A 79 -15.62 -42.88 -3.32
CA ARG A 79 -15.98 -44.27 -3.01
C ARG A 79 -14.73 -45.15 -2.92
N GLY A 80 -14.42 -45.63 -1.72
CA GLY A 80 -13.25 -46.47 -1.46
C GLY A 80 -12.31 -45.92 -0.40
N VAL A 81 -12.44 -44.62 -0.07
CA VAL A 81 -11.76 -44.01 1.08
C VAL A 81 -12.48 -44.48 2.35
N THR A 82 -11.71 -44.99 3.30
CA THR A 82 -12.18 -45.44 4.62
C THR A 82 -11.39 -44.75 5.74
N ALA A 83 -11.75 -45.00 6.99
CA ALA A 83 -11.00 -44.48 8.13
C ALA A 83 -9.57 -45.06 8.20
N GLU A 84 -9.30 -46.21 7.60
CA GLU A 84 -7.95 -46.79 7.58
C GLU A 84 -7.07 -46.28 6.42
N THR A 85 -7.62 -45.48 5.51
CA THR A 85 -6.86 -44.94 4.37
C THR A 85 -5.85 -43.90 4.86
N GLN A 86 -4.58 -44.08 4.53
CA GLN A 86 -3.51 -43.13 4.88
C GLN A 86 -3.58 -41.88 4.00
N THR A 87 -3.29 -40.71 4.55
CA THR A 87 -3.32 -39.45 3.80
C THR A 87 -1.94 -38.78 3.79
N LEU A 88 -1.45 -38.44 2.60
CA LEU A 88 -0.35 -37.50 2.40
C LEU A 88 -0.93 -36.20 1.87
N ILE A 89 -0.73 -35.10 2.58
CA ILE A 89 -1.18 -33.77 2.16
C ILE A 89 0.00 -32.99 1.58
N ILE A 90 -0.18 -32.42 0.38
CA ILE A 90 0.77 -31.53 -0.29
C ILE A 90 0.05 -30.21 -0.58
N ASP A 91 0.40 -29.16 0.13
CA ASP A 91 -0.33 -27.88 0.10
C ASP A 91 0.63 -26.74 0.45
N HIS A 92 0.55 -25.62 -0.26
CA HIS A 92 1.32 -24.42 0.05
C HIS A 92 0.74 -23.58 1.22
N HIS A 93 -0.45 -23.91 1.71
CA HIS A 93 -1.03 -23.29 2.89
C HIS A 93 -0.47 -23.89 4.19
N PRO A 94 -0.37 -23.10 5.28
CA PRO A 94 -0.06 -23.63 6.61
C PRO A 94 -1.04 -24.74 7.02
N LEU A 95 -0.54 -25.75 7.71
CA LEU A 95 -1.38 -26.83 8.23
C LEU A 95 -2.44 -26.26 9.19
N SER A 96 -3.71 -26.54 8.87
CA SER A 96 -4.90 -26.01 9.56
C SER A 96 -5.73 -27.09 10.26
N ILE A 97 -5.36 -28.36 10.08
CA ILE A 97 -6.04 -29.52 10.65
C ILE A 97 -5.10 -30.33 11.53
N GLU A 98 -5.67 -31.04 12.49
CA GLU A 98 -4.93 -32.04 13.26
C GLU A 98 -4.76 -33.32 12.42
N LEU A 99 -3.51 -33.77 12.27
CA LEU A 99 -3.19 -34.97 11.51
C LEU A 99 -3.30 -36.20 12.39
N ARG A 100 -3.79 -37.30 11.81
CA ARG A 100 -3.73 -38.60 12.45
C ARG A 100 -2.29 -39.10 12.46
N PRO A 101 -1.90 -40.00 13.38
CA PRO A 101 -0.55 -40.57 13.43
C PRO A 101 -0.08 -41.21 12.12
N GLU A 102 -1.00 -41.78 11.35
CA GLU A 102 -0.77 -42.42 10.05
C GLU A 102 -0.76 -41.45 8.85
N ASP A 103 -1.13 -40.19 9.06
CA ASP A 103 -1.14 -39.17 8.02
C ASP A 103 0.17 -38.37 8.02
N SER A 104 0.50 -37.79 6.86
CA SER A 104 1.69 -36.97 6.67
C SER A 104 1.34 -35.68 5.94
N PHE A 105 2.08 -34.62 6.25
CA PHE A 105 1.94 -33.33 5.60
C PHE A 105 3.28 -32.88 5.05
N TYR A 106 3.26 -32.39 3.83
CA TYR A 106 4.35 -31.71 3.18
C TYR A 106 3.85 -30.39 2.63
N GLY A 107 4.14 -29.30 3.32
CA GLY A 107 3.76 -27.98 2.87
C GLY A 107 4.73 -26.93 3.38
N GLU A 108 4.96 -25.95 2.53
CA GLU A 108 5.75 -24.76 2.83
C GLU A 108 5.05 -23.58 2.20
N VAL A 109 5.22 -22.38 2.78
CA VAL A 109 4.57 -21.17 2.27
C VAL A 109 5.26 -20.73 0.98
N THR A 110 4.65 -21.04 -0.16
CA THR A 110 5.05 -20.64 -1.52
C THR A 110 3.87 -20.02 -2.27
N GLY A 111 4.12 -19.46 -3.46
CA GLY A 111 3.08 -18.85 -4.28
C GLY A 111 2.03 -19.85 -4.77
N ALA A 112 2.42 -21.10 -5.06
CA ALA A 112 1.54 -22.17 -5.52
C ALA A 112 1.94 -23.54 -4.95
N THR A 113 1.00 -24.50 -4.90
CA THR A 113 1.28 -25.91 -4.60
C THR A 113 2.14 -26.55 -5.69
N VAL A 114 1.95 -26.16 -6.96
CA VAL A 114 2.81 -26.58 -8.09
C VAL A 114 4.30 -26.37 -7.78
N THR A 115 4.68 -25.27 -7.12
CA THR A 115 6.09 -24.96 -6.81
C THR A 115 6.75 -26.09 -6.02
N LEU A 116 6.08 -26.59 -4.99
CA LEU A 116 6.56 -27.68 -4.14
C LEU A 116 6.76 -28.99 -4.92
N LEU A 117 5.88 -29.25 -5.88
CA LEU A 117 5.94 -30.45 -6.73
C LEU A 117 7.05 -30.33 -7.77
N VAL A 118 7.15 -29.18 -8.44
CA VAL A 118 8.14 -28.90 -9.47
C VAL A 118 9.57 -28.95 -8.92
N GLU A 119 9.82 -28.39 -7.74
CA GLU A 119 11.13 -28.47 -7.10
C GLU A 119 11.60 -29.92 -6.91
N ARG A 120 10.69 -30.82 -6.51
CA ARG A 120 10.99 -32.24 -6.34
C ARG A 120 11.16 -32.98 -7.66
N ILE A 121 10.36 -32.64 -8.67
CA ILE A 121 10.50 -33.19 -10.03
C ILE A 121 11.87 -32.79 -10.60
N ALA A 122 12.23 -31.51 -10.47
CA ALA A 122 13.51 -30.96 -10.91
C ALA A 122 14.69 -31.59 -10.16
N ALA A 123 14.61 -31.72 -8.83
CA ALA A 123 15.64 -32.36 -8.02
C ALA A 123 15.86 -33.85 -8.34
N ARG A 124 14.85 -34.51 -8.91
CA ARG A 124 14.94 -35.90 -9.41
C ARG A 124 15.32 -35.98 -10.89
N GLU A 125 15.65 -34.85 -11.52
CA GLU A 125 16.01 -34.74 -12.95
C GLU A 125 14.97 -35.39 -13.88
N MET A 126 13.70 -35.32 -13.49
CA MET A 126 12.61 -35.93 -14.25
C MET A 126 12.28 -35.09 -15.47
N LEU A 127 12.14 -35.75 -16.63
CA LEU A 127 11.75 -35.09 -17.87
C LEU A 127 10.23 -34.86 -17.94
N LEU A 128 9.88 -33.69 -18.45
CA LEU A 128 8.51 -33.32 -18.79
C LEU A 128 8.36 -33.21 -20.30
N SER A 129 7.21 -33.65 -20.80
CA SER A 129 6.76 -33.23 -22.13
C SER A 129 6.38 -31.74 -22.11
N THR A 130 6.40 -31.09 -23.27
CA THR A 130 5.93 -29.71 -23.47
C THR A 130 4.54 -29.50 -22.86
N LEU A 131 3.61 -30.44 -23.04
CA LEU A 131 2.25 -30.33 -22.50
C LEU A 131 2.22 -30.39 -20.96
N GLU A 132 3.01 -31.28 -20.35
CA GLU A 132 3.12 -31.37 -18.88
C GLU A 132 3.76 -30.12 -18.30
N ALA A 133 4.85 -29.63 -18.90
CA ALA A 133 5.50 -28.39 -18.49
C ALA A 133 4.56 -27.17 -18.62
N THR A 134 3.76 -27.15 -19.68
CA THR A 134 2.74 -26.11 -19.92
C THR A 134 1.62 -26.15 -18.87
N LEU A 135 1.10 -27.34 -18.53
CA LEU A 135 0.07 -27.48 -17.50
C LEU A 135 0.60 -27.08 -16.11
N LEU A 136 1.82 -27.47 -15.77
CA LEU A 136 2.45 -27.02 -14.52
C LEU A 136 2.66 -25.51 -14.51
N THR A 137 3.03 -24.91 -15.64
CA THR A 137 3.17 -23.45 -15.75
C THR A 137 1.83 -22.74 -15.58
N LEU A 138 0.73 -23.30 -16.11
CA LEU A 138 -0.63 -22.79 -15.92
C LEU A 138 -0.99 -22.71 -14.43
N GLY A 139 -0.75 -23.79 -13.66
CA GLY A 139 -1.02 -23.80 -12.22
C GLY A 139 -0.16 -22.82 -11.45
N LEU A 140 1.14 -22.77 -11.75
CA LEU A 140 2.06 -21.80 -11.15
C LEU A 140 1.61 -20.35 -11.40
N TYR A 141 1.20 -20.02 -12.63
CA TYR A 141 0.86 -18.66 -13.01
C TYR A 141 -0.54 -18.25 -12.50
N GLU A 142 -1.48 -19.17 -12.35
CA GLU A 142 -2.80 -18.84 -11.79
C GLU A 142 -2.68 -18.35 -10.34
N ASP A 143 -1.95 -19.08 -9.50
CA ASP A 143 -1.86 -18.79 -8.07
C ASP A 143 -0.84 -17.72 -7.68
N THR A 144 0.13 -17.46 -8.57
CA THR A 144 1.06 -16.32 -8.43
C THR A 144 0.58 -15.05 -9.12
N GLY A 145 -0.53 -15.09 -9.86
CA GLY A 145 -0.96 -13.97 -10.70
C GLY A 145 0.09 -13.63 -11.75
N SER A 146 0.68 -14.63 -12.39
CA SER A 146 1.87 -14.49 -13.24
C SER A 146 3.00 -13.75 -12.53
N PHE A 147 3.29 -14.17 -11.29
CA PHE A 147 4.30 -13.60 -10.37
C PHE A 147 4.03 -12.19 -9.81
N THR A 148 2.82 -11.66 -9.96
CA THR A 148 2.48 -10.31 -9.49
C THR A 148 1.82 -10.28 -8.11
N TYR A 149 1.30 -11.41 -7.62
CA TYR A 149 0.65 -11.46 -6.31
C TYR A 149 1.68 -11.44 -5.17
N GLY A 150 1.35 -10.74 -4.08
CA GLY A 150 2.28 -10.50 -2.95
C GLY A 150 2.71 -11.75 -2.15
N ARG A 151 2.09 -12.91 -2.41
CA ARG A 151 2.52 -14.21 -1.84
C ARG A 151 3.56 -14.94 -2.69
N THR A 152 3.85 -14.43 -3.89
CA THR A 152 4.88 -14.98 -4.78
C THR A 152 6.25 -14.90 -4.10
N THR A 153 7.01 -15.99 -4.19
CA THR A 153 8.34 -16.16 -3.61
C THR A 153 9.38 -16.40 -4.71
N VAL A 154 10.67 -16.27 -4.38
CA VAL A 154 11.78 -16.56 -5.30
C VAL A 154 11.75 -18.01 -5.80
N ARG A 155 11.19 -18.93 -5.01
CA ARG A 155 11.04 -20.35 -5.38
C ARG A 155 10.09 -20.53 -6.55
N ASP A 156 9.03 -19.73 -6.61
CA ASP A 156 8.08 -19.75 -7.73
C ASP A 156 8.76 -19.32 -9.04
N PHE A 157 9.65 -18.32 -8.98
CA PHE A 157 10.47 -17.93 -10.14
C PHE A 157 11.43 -19.03 -10.59
N HIS A 158 12.08 -19.74 -9.66
CA HIS A 158 12.95 -20.87 -10.00
C HIS A 158 12.17 -22.03 -10.60
N ALA A 159 10.99 -22.35 -10.05
CA ALA A 159 10.10 -23.37 -10.59
C ALA A 159 9.66 -23.00 -12.02
N GLY A 160 9.25 -21.74 -12.23
CA GLY A 160 8.89 -21.22 -13.54
C GLY A 160 10.04 -21.27 -14.55
N ALA A 161 11.24 -20.83 -14.17
CA ALA A 161 12.43 -20.89 -15.02
C ALA A 161 12.76 -22.34 -15.44
N TRP A 162 12.63 -23.28 -14.51
CA TRP A 162 12.85 -24.70 -14.81
C TRP A 162 11.77 -25.25 -15.74
N LEU A 163 10.49 -24.97 -15.51
CA LEU A 163 9.39 -25.37 -16.41
C LEU A 163 9.58 -24.82 -17.83
N MET A 164 10.02 -23.57 -17.96
CA MET A 164 10.38 -22.97 -19.24
C MET A 164 11.52 -23.72 -19.92
N SER A 165 12.54 -24.15 -19.15
CA SER A 165 13.63 -24.97 -19.68
C SER A 165 13.17 -26.36 -20.17
N GLN A 166 12.06 -26.87 -19.64
CA GLN A 166 11.40 -28.10 -20.10
C GLN A 166 10.49 -27.88 -21.32
N GLY A 167 10.42 -26.65 -21.85
CA GLY A 167 9.66 -26.32 -23.06
C GLY A 167 8.19 -26.03 -22.80
N ALA A 168 7.84 -25.41 -21.66
CA ALA A 168 6.49 -24.87 -21.47
C ALA A 168 6.13 -23.83 -22.55
N ASP A 169 4.91 -23.93 -23.10
CA ASP A 169 4.40 -23.05 -24.15
C ASP A 169 3.57 -21.90 -23.55
N LEU A 170 4.19 -20.72 -23.49
CA LEU A 170 3.56 -19.53 -22.92
C LEU A 170 2.38 -18.99 -23.74
N ASP A 171 2.31 -19.26 -25.05
CA ASP A 171 1.16 -18.84 -25.85
C ASP A 171 -0.08 -19.66 -25.45
N THR A 172 0.11 -20.96 -25.21
CA THR A 172 -0.94 -21.80 -24.63
C THR A 172 -1.28 -21.34 -23.21
N VAL A 173 -0.29 -21.04 -22.35
CA VAL A 173 -0.54 -20.52 -20.99
C VAL A 173 -1.41 -19.26 -21.05
N ARG A 174 -1.01 -18.26 -21.84
CA ARG A 174 -1.75 -16.99 -22.01
C ARG A 174 -3.19 -17.23 -22.45
N ARG A 175 -3.41 -18.12 -23.43
CA ARG A 175 -4.75 -18.41 -23.98
C ARG A 175 -5.73 -18.93 -22.93
N PHE A 176 -5.26 -19.68 -21.94
CA PHE A 176 -6.14 -20.29 -20.93
C PHE A 176 -6.23 -19.47 -19.64
N LEU A 177 -5.25 -18.63 -19.33
CA LEU A 177 -5.33 -17.71 -18.18
C LEU A 177 -6.13 -16.45 -18.50
N ASP A 178 -5.93 -15.84 -19.67
CA ASP A 178 -6.68 -14.65 -20.09
C ASP A 178 -7.92 -15.06 -20.88
N VAL A 179 -8.94 -15.54 -20.16
CA VAL A 179 -10.23 -15.83 -20.78
C VAL A 179 -10.88 -14.48 -21.15
N PRO A 180 -11.24 -14.25 -22.43
CA PRO A 180 -11.95 -13.04 -22.83
C PRO A 180 -13.33 -12.98 -22.16
N LEU A 181 -13.89 -11.78 -22.02
CA LEU A 181 -15.27 -11.62 -21.60
C LEU A 181 -16.19 -12.12 -22.73
N SER A 182 -17.34 -12.70 -22.39
CA SER A 182 -18.38 -12.97 -23.41
C SER A 182 -18.97 -11.65 -23.91
N ASP A 183 -19.73 -11.68 -25.01
CA ASP A 183 -20.38 -10.48 -25.55
C ASP A 183 -21.29 -9.82 -24.48
N GLU A 184 -22.07 -10.62 -23.73
CA GLU A 184 -22.92 -10.10 -22.65
C GLU A 184 -22.12 -9.51 -21.48
N GLN A 185 -20.96 -10.09 -21.18
CA GLN A 185 -20.05 -9.58 -20.15
C GLN A 185 -19.35 -8.30 -20.60
N HIS A 186 -19.03 -8.18 -21.89
CA HIS A 186 -18.51 -6.96 -22.50
C HIS A 186 -19.54 -5.82 -22.45
N GLU A 187 -20.80 -6.10 -22.79
CA GLU A 187 -21.89 -5.11 -22.67
C GLU A 187 -22.06 -4.65 -21.21
N LEU A 188 -22.06 -5.59 -20.26
CA LEU A 188 -22.12 -5.26 -18.83
C LEU A 188 -20.92 -4.41 -18.38
N PHE A 189 -19.71 -4.75 -18.84
CA PHE A 189 -18.49 -4.00 -18.56
C PHE A 189 -18.61 -2.55 -19.01
N GLU A 190 -19.07 -2.30 -20.24
CA GLU A 190 -19.26 -0.95 -20.79
C GLU A 190 -20.30 -0.14 -20.00
N VAL A 191 -21.42 -0.77 -19.64
CA VAL A 191 -22.48 -0.13 -18.83
C VAL A 191 -21.95 0.27 -17.46
N LEU A 192 -21.26 -0.65 -16.78
CA LEU A 192 -20.72 -0.40 -15.45
C LEU A 192 -19.64 0.70 -15.47
N LEU A 193 -18.72 0.69 -16.44
CA LEU A 193 -17.70 1.73 -16.60
C LEU A 193 -18.31 3.12 -16.79
N ARG A 194 -19.37 3.20 -17.61
CA ARG A 194 -20.09 4.46 -17.83
C ARG A 194 -20.82 4.94 -16.58
N ASN A 195 -21.36 4.01 -15.80
CA ASN A 195 -22.16 4.27 -14.60
C ASN A 195 -21.35 4.04 -13.31
N THR A 196 -20.10 4.48 -13.30
CA THR A 196 -19.24 4.47 -12.11
C THR A 196 -19.19 5.86 -11.49
N GLU A 197 -19.51 5.94 -10.20
CA GLU A 197 -19.32 7.11 -9.36
C GLU A 197 -18.05 6.93 -8.52
N HIS A 198 -17.22 7.98 -8.45
CA HIS A 198 -16.00 7.99 -7.64
C HIS A 198 -16.15 8.99 -6.48
N ARG A 199 -15.74 8.58 -5.28
CA ARG A 199 -15.63 9.46 -4.11
C ARG A 199 -14.30 9.28 -3.41
N THR A 200 -13.80 10.36 -2.81
CA THR A 200 -12.64 10.29 -1.91
C THR A 200 -13.15 10.14 -0.49
N ILE A 201 -12.89 8.99 0.12
CA ILE A 201 -13.34 8.64 1.48
C ILE A 201 -12.12 8.25 2.29
N ALA A 202 -11.89 8.93 3.43
CA ALA A 202 -10.76 8.64 4.32
C ALA A 202 -9.37 8.69 3.64
N GLY A 203 -9.24 9.46 2.55
CA GLY A 203 -8.03 9.58 1.73
C GLY A 203 -7.93 8.55 0.59
N TYR A 204 -8.93 7.68 0.44
CA TYR A 204 -8.97 6.64 -0.57
C TYR A 204 -9.95 6.97 -1.70
N THR A 205 -9.56 6.71 -2.94
CA THR A 205 -10.50 6.71 -4.08
C THR A 205 -11.34 5.44 -4.04
N VAL A 206 -12.63 5.61 -3.75
CA VAL A 206 -13.63 4.54 -3.74
C VAL A 206 -14.54 4.70 -4.95
N SER A 207 -14.84 3.58 -5.61
CA SER A 207 -15.71 3.55 -6.79
C SER A 207 -16.94 2.68 -6.57
N VAL A 208 -18.11 3.18 -6.93
CA VAL A 208 -19.37 2.44 -6.95
C VAL A 208 -19.90 2.41 -8.39
N ALA A 209 -20.00 1.22 -8.97
CA ALA A 209 -20.49 1.00 -10.33
C ALA A 209 -21.87 0.32 -10.31
N THR A 210 -22.78 0.75 -11.17
CA THR A 210 -24.16 0.26 -11.19
C THR A 210 -24.65 -0.16 -12.57
N ALA A 211 -25.41 -1.25 -12.62
CA ALA A 211 -26.06 -1.70 -13.86
C ALA A 211 -27.42 -2.33 -13.58
N ARG A 212 -28.34 -2.20 -14.54
CA ARG A 212 -29.60 -2.94 -14.60
C ARG A 212 -29.55 -3.87 -15.80
N VAL A 213 -29.83 -5.14 -15.58
CA VAL A 213 -29.83 -6.17 -16.63
C VAL A 213 -31.10 -7.01 -16.53
N ASP A 214 -31.74 -7.27 -17.66
CA ASP A 214 -32.97 -8.06 -17.74
C ASP A 214 -32.70 -9.57 -17.79
N THR A 215 -31.46 -9.96 -18.05
CA THR A 215 -31.00 -11.34 -18.22
C THR A 215 -30.02 -11.74 -17.13
N TYR A 216 -29.88 -13.06 -16.93
CA TYR A 216 -28.85 -13.59 -16.06
C TYR A 216 -27.49 -13.58 -16.78
N ILE A 217 -26.50 -12.93 -16.18
CA ILE A 217 -25.11 -12.90 -16.67
C ILE A 217 -24.28 -13.76 -15.72
N ALA A 218 -23.62 -14.79 -16.25
CA ALA A 218 -22.73 -15.64 -15.49
C ALA A 218 -21.42 -14.91 -15.15
N GLU A 219 -20.80 -15.24 -14.01
CA GLU A 219 -19.47 -14.77 -13.63
C GLU A 219 -19.28 -13.23 -13.63
N ILE A 220 -20.23 -12.48 -13.06
CA ILE A 220 -20.14 -11.01 -12.88
C ILE A 220 -18.84 -10.61 -12.16
N SER A 221 -18.30 -11.48 -11.31
CA SER A 221 -17.00 -11.35 -10.66
C SER A 221 -15.84 -11.06 -11.64
N ARG A 222 -15.88 -11.63 -12.85
CA ARG A 222 -14.85 -11.40 -13.90
C ARG A 222 -14.93 -9.99 -14.44
N VAL A 223 -16.15 -9.50 -14.67
CA VAL A 223 -16.39 -8.11 -15.07
C VAL A 223 -15.91 -7.16 -13.96
N ALA A 224 -16.21 -7.49 -12.70
CA ALA A 224 -15.74 -6.71 -11.56
C ALA A 224 -14.22 -6.66 -11.46
N HIS A 225 -13.54 -7.77 -11.68
CA HIS A 225 -12.07 -7.81 -11.72
C HIS A 225 -11.51 -6.95 -12.87
N ARG A 226 -12.12 -7.00 -14.07
CA ARG A 226 -11.69 -6.16 -15.20
C ARG A 226 -11.91 -4.67 -14.93
N ILE A 227 -13.01 -4.28 -14.28
CA ILE A 227 -13.24 -2.89 -13.87
C ILE A 227 -12.23 -2.46 -12.81
N GLY A 228 -11.98 -3.30 -11.81
CA GLY A 228 -11.00 -3.03 -10.76
C GLY A 228 -9.59 -2.81 -11.31
N THR A 229 -9.16 -3.61 -12.29
CA THR A 229 -7.87 -3.44 -12.97
C THR A 229 -7.83 -2.26 -13.94
N THR A 230 -8.98 -1.83 -14.47
CA THR A 230 -9.05 -0.68 -15.38
C THR A 230 -9.05 0.66 -14.63
N LEU A 231 -9.75 0.73 -13.50
CA LEU A 231 -9.94 1.96 -12.72
C LEU A 231 -8.99 2.09 -11.53
N GLU A 232 -8.40 0.98 -11.09
CA GLU A 232 -7.47 0.87 -9.95
C GLU A 232 -7.91 1.64 -8.68
N PRO A 233 -9.18 1.54 -8.22
CA PRO A 233 -9.57 2.21 -6.99
C PRO A 233 -9.06 1.47 -5.76
N ALA A 234 -8.95 2.18 -4.64
CA ALA A 234 -8.63 1.55 -3.36
C ALA A 234 -9.73 0.58 -2.90
N ALA A 235 -11.00 0.87 -3.22
CA ALA A 235 -12.12 -0.05 -3.09
C ALA A 235 -13.13 0.11 -4.24
N LEU A 236 -13.68 -1.00 -4.71
CA LEU A 236 -14.66 -1.09 -5.78
C LEU A 236 -15.90 -1.86 -5.29
N PHE A 237 -17.06 -1.26 -5.49
CA PHE A 237 -18.36 -1.88 -5.24
C PHE A 237 -19.17 -1.87 -6.53
N ILE A 238 -19.72 -3.03 -6.88
CA ILE A 238 -20.52 -3.20 -8.08
C ILE A 238 -21.90 -3.69 -7.69
N LEU A 239 -22.93 -2.98 -8.14
CA LEU A 239 -24.33 -3.34 -7.97
C LEU A 239 -24.93 -3.67 -9.33
N VAL A 240 -25.28 -4.94 -9.53
CA VAL A 240 -25.98 -5.41 -10.74
C VAL A 240 -27.39 -5.84 -10.36
N GLN A 241 -28.37 -5.05 -10.77
CA GLN A 241 -29.78 -5.34 -10.54
C GLN A 241 -30.33 -6.25 -11.64
N THR A 242 -30.94 -7.37 -11.21
CA THR A 242 -31.61 -8.35 -12.06
C THR A 242 -33.08 -8.50 -11.63
N PRO A 243 -33.94 -9.18 -12.42
CA PRO A 243 -35.32 -9.47 -12.00
C PRO A 243 -35.42 -10.30 -10.71
N LYS A 244 -34.35 -11.01 -10.30
CA LYS A 244 -34.33 -11.84 -9.08
C LYS A 244 -33.81 -11.09 -7.85
N GLY A 245 -33.29 -9.86 -8.02
CA GLY A 245 -32.65 -9.09 -6.97
C GLY A 245 -31.35 -8.43 -7.44
N THR A 246 -30.67 -7.74 -6.53
CA THR A 246 -29.44 -7.01 -6.80
C THR A 246 -28.23 -7.75 -6.26
N HIS A 247 -27.25 -8.01 -7.12
CA HIS A 247 -25.97 -8.59 -6.73
C HIS A 247 -24.99 -7.47 -6.37
N LEU A 248 -24.43 -7.53 -5.17
CA LEU A 248 -23.33 -6.68 -4.72
C LEU A 248 -22.03 -7.47 -4.79
N ILE A 249 -21.05 -6.96 -5.52
CA ILE A 249 -19.67 -7.47 -5.54
C ILE A 249 -18.76 -6.39 -4.97
N CYS A 250 -17.96 -6.75 -3.97
CA CYS A 250 -17.04 -5.83 -3.32
C CYS A 250 -15.59 -6.30 -3.49
N ARG A 251 -14.69 -5.36 -3.76
CA ARG A 251 -13.24 -5.56 -3.81
C ARG A 251 -12.53 -4.41 -3.10
N SER A 252 -11.46 -4.72 -2.38
CA SER A 252 -10.57 -3.72 -1.78
C SER A 252 -9.11 -4.08 -2.01
N ALA A 253 -8.31 -3.08 -2.34
CA ALA A 253 -6.86 -3.17 -2.42
C ALA A 253 -6.18 -2.95 -1.04
N THR A 254 -6.93 -2.45 -0.05
CA THR A 254 -6.45 -2.14 1.30
C THR A 254 -7.28 -2.82 2.39
N ASP A 255 -6.69 -3.09 3.55
CA ASP A 255 -7.41 -3.60 4.73
C ASP A 255 -8.09 -2.47 5.53
N ASP A 256 -7.83 -1.21 5.19
CA ASP A 256 -8.49 -0.04 5.80
C ASP A 256 -9.96 0.12 5.38
N ILE A 257 -10.36 -0.55 4.30
CA ILE A 257 -11.74 -0.64 3.85
C ILE A 257 -12.13 -2.12 3.84
N ASP A 258 -12.61 -2.63 4.98
CA ASP A 258 -13.04 -4.02 5.12
C ASP A 258 -14.36 -4.24 4.39
N VAL A 259 -14.29 -4.82 3.20
CA VAL A 259 -15.48 -5.07 2.38
C VAL A 259 -16.34 -6.22 2.90
N SER A 260 -15.83 -7.06 3.80
CA SER A 260 -16.62 -8.13 4.43
C SER A 260 -17.61 -7.55 5.44
N GLU A 261 -17.23 -6.50 6.17
CA GLU A 261 -18.12 -5.80 7.10
C GLU A 261 -19.28 -5.15 6.35
N ILE A 262 -18.98 -4.50 5.22
CA ILE A 262 -19.98 -3.88 4.34
C ILE A 262 -20.89 -4.96 3.73
N ALA A 263 -20.35 -6.08 3.24
CA ALA A 263 -21.19 -7.13 2.69
C ALA A 263 -22.14 -7.74 3.73
N LYS A 264 -21.71 -7.87 5.00
CA LYS A 264 -22.54 -8.41 6.09
C LYS A 264 -23.76 -7.55 6.39
N THR A 265 -23.69 -6.21 6.24
CA THR A 265 -24.87 -5.34 6.42
C THR A 265 -25.96 -5.63 5.37
N PHE A 266 -25.57 -6.20 4.23
CA PHE A 266 -26.47 -6.65 3.17
C PHE A 266 -26.75 -8.16 3.23
N HIS A 267 -26.53 -8.82 4.37
CA HIS A 267 -26.68 -10.26 4.56
C HIS A 267 -25.78 -11.11 3.62
N GLY A 268 -24.67 -10.52 3.18
CA GLY A 268 -23.64 -11.19 2.40
C GLY A 268 -22.53 -11.79 3.26
N GLY A 269 -21.42 -12.11 2.61
CA GLY A 269 -20.23 -12.66 3.25
C GLY A 269 -18.99 -12.57 2.36
N GLY A 270 -17.85 -12.94 2.92
CA GLY A 270 -16.55 -12.93 2.24
C GLY A 270 -15.40 -12.63 3.19
N HIS A 271 -14.30 -12.16 2.60
CA HIS A 271 -13.06 -11.77 3.27
C HIS A 271 -12.85 -10.26 3.22
N THR A 272 -11.91 -9.75 4.00
CA THR A 272 -11.62 -8.31 4.17
C THR A 272 -11.42 -7.57 2.85
N ARG A 273 -10.89 -8.23 1.81
CA ARG A 273 -10.61 -7.66 0.49
C ARG A 273 -11.54 -8.10 -0.64
N ALA A 274 -12.38 -9.10 -0.41
CA ALA A 274 -13.27 -9.65 -1.42
C ALA A 274 -14.52 -10.23 -0.77
N ALA A 275 -15.67 -9.63 -1.05
CA ALA A 275 -16.94 -10.05 -0.51
C ALA A 275 -18.07 -9.90 -1.53
N ALA A 276 -19.22 -10.51 -1.25
CA ALA A 276 -20.40 -10.40 -2.08
C ALA A 276 -21.69 -10.53 -1.26
N ALA A 277 -22.78 -9.97 -1.76
CA ALA A 277 -24.12 -10.13 -1.21
C ALA A 277 -25.16 -10.27 -2.33
N THR A 278 -26.28 -10.93 -2.04
CA THR A 278 -27.46 -10.91 -2.90
C THR A 278 -28.60 -10.27 -2.13
N ILE A 279 -29.07 -9.15 -2.64
CA ILE A 279 -30.05 -8.28 -2.01
C ILE A 279 -31.39 -8.50 -2.71
N GLY A 280 -32.47 -8.55 -1.93
CA GLY A 280 -33.82 -8.75 -2.46
C GLY A 280 -34.28 -7.63 -3.41
N ALA A 281 -35.51 -7.74 -3.89
CA ALA A 281 -36.11 -6.71 -4.74
C ALA A 281 -36.18 -5.37 -4.00
N GLY A 282 -35.70 -4.31 -4.64
CA GLY A 282 -35.62 -2.97 -4.08
C GLY A 282 -35.21 -1.95 -5.13
N ASN A 283 -35.24 -0.68 -4.74
CA ASN A 283 -34.77 0.42 -5.57
C ASN A 283 -33.22 0.45 -5.56
N LEU A 284 -32.60 0.52 -6.74
CA LEU A 284 -31.14 0.50 -6.89
C LEU A 284 -30.51 1.80 -6.40
N GLU A 285 -31.17 2.94 -6.64
CA GLU A 285 -30.72 4.26 -6.21
C GLU A 285 -30.69 4.36 -4.67
N ASP A 286 -31.72 3.87 -3.98
CA ASP A 286 -31.75 3.84 -2.50
C ASP A 286 -30.62 2.96 -1.94
N LEU A 287 -30.31 1.86 -2.63
CA LEU A 287 -29.24 0.96 -2.24
C LEU A 287 -27.86 1.60 -2.42
N VAL A 288 -27.65 2.39 -3.48
CA VAL A 288 -26.41 3.15 -3.70
C VAL A 288 -26.20 4.18 -2.59
N ILE A 289 -27.27 4.90 -2.20
CA ILE A 289 -27.19 5.88 -1.10
C ILE A 289 -26.80 5.19 0.21
N SER A 290 -27.49 4.10 0.57
CA SER A 290 -27.19 3.35 1.79
C SER A 290 -25.77 2.77 1.76
N LEU A 291 -25.31 2.29 0.61
CA LEU A 291 -23.96 1.76 0.44
C LEU A 291 -22.91 2.85 0.71
N TRP A 292 -23.08 4.06 0.16
CA TRP A 292 -22.16 5.18 0.41
C TRP A 292 -22.07 5.54 1.91
N GLU A 293 -23.20 5.63 2.61
CA GLU A 293 -23.22 5.90 4.06
C GLU A 293 -22.46 4.83 4.87
N ILE A 294 -22.60 3.56 4.47
CA ILE A 294 -21.91 2.45 5.13
C ILE A 294 -20.41 2.50 4.85
N ILE A 295 -20.00 2.78 3.60
CA ILE A 295 -18.58 2.91 3.24
C ILE A 295 -17.93 4.02 4.07
N GLU A 296 -18.57 5.19 4.17
CA GLU A 296 -18.03 6.33 4.95
C GLU A 296 -17.86 6.00 6.44
N ARG A 297 -18.71 5.14 6.99
CA ARG A 297 -18.62 4.69 8.40
C ARG A 297 -17.53 3.63 8.63
N VAL A 298 -17.34 2.72 7.66
CA VAL A 298 -16.42 1.58 7.81
C VAL A 298 -14.98 1.93 7.43
N ALA A 299 -14.80 2.86 6.47
CA ALA A 299 -13.50 3.25 5.97
C ALA A 299 -12.63 3.89 7.07
N ARG A 300 -11.39 3.39 7.19
CA ARG A 300 -10.39 3.93 8.12
C ARG A 300 -9.44 4.89 7.38
N PRO A 301 -8.93 5.94 8.05
CA PRO A 301 -8.00 6.88 7.44
C PRO A 301 -6.71 6.21 6.95
N ALA A 302 -6.33 6.49 5.70
CA ALA A 302 -5.05 6.07 5.13
C ALA A 302 -3.85 6.61 5.92
N VAL A 303 -3.97 7.87 6.37
CA VAL A 303 -2.99 8.56 7.19
C VAL A 303 -3.71 9.36 8.25
N ARG A 304 -3.25 9.22 9.49
CA ARG A 304 -3.85 9.83 10.68
C ARG A 304 -3.09 11.09 11.10
N VAL A 305 -3.78 12.01 11.76
CA VAL A 305 -3.18 13.23 12.35
C VAL A 305 -2.01 12.88 13.27
N SER A 306 -2.09 11.77 14.02
CA SER A 306 -0.99 11.27 14.85
C SER A 306 0.33 11.06 14.12
N GLN A 307 0.29 10.76 12.82
CA GLN A 307 1.48 10.53 12.00
C GLN A 307 2.11 11.83 11.49
N LEU A 308 1.40 12.96 11.59
CA LEU A 308 1.91 14.29 11.21
C LEU A 308 2.18 15.20 12.40
N MET A 309 1.41 15.06 13.47
CA MET A 309 1.43 16.01 14.57
C MET A 309 2.77 15.98 15.31
N SER A 310 3.14 17.15 15.83
CA SER A 310 4.21 17.26 16.81
C SER A 310 3.63 17.19 18.23
N HIS A 311 4.27 16.41 19.09
CA HIS A 311 3.94 16.33 20.52
C HIS A 311 4.55 17.50 21.30
N GLY A 312 4.01 17.77 22.49
CA GLY A 312 4.57 18.80 23.38
C GLY A 312 4.23 20.23 22.96
N VAL A 313 2.94 20.46 22.67
CA VAL A 313 2.45 21.75 22.18
C VAL A 313 2.69 22.87 23.19
N GLN A 314 3.35 23.95 22.74
CA GLN A 314 3.55 25.15 23.53
C GLN A 314 2.29 26.00 23.50
N THR A 315 1.73 26.30 24.67
CA THR A 315 0.48 27.06 24.80
C THR A 315 0.72 28.43 25.40
N VAL A 316 -0.16 29.39 25.10
CA VAL A 316 -0.15 30.72 25.70
C VAL A 316 -1.39 30.90 26.57
N ASN A 317 -1.27 31.56 27.72
CA ASN A 317 -2.42 31.84 28.58
C ASN A 317 -3.20 33.07 28.05
N ALA A 318 -4.52 32.96 27.96
CA ALA A 318 -5.43 34.01 27.49
C ALA A 318 -5.32 35.32 28.30
N GLN A 319 -4.95 35.22 29.58
CA GLN A 319 -4.84 36.32 30.55
C GLN A 319 -3.43 36.91 30.64
N SER A 320 -2.45 36.37 29.91
CA SER A 320 -1.11 36.97 29.82
C SER A 320 -1.14 38.25 28.99
N ARG A 321 -0.25 39.19 29.31
CA ARG A 321 -0.08 40.40 28.49
C ARG A 321 0.73 40.08 27.24
N VAL A 322 0.40 40.73 26.12
CA VAL A 322 1.07 40.51 24.83
C VAL A 322 2.59 40.73 24.95
N ARG A 323 3.06 41.77 25.64
CA ARG A 323 4.49 42.05 25.80
C ARG A 323 5.28 40.95 26.51
N GLU A 324 4.64 40.20 27.41
CA GLU A 324 5.27 39.13 28.19
C GLU A 324 5.47 37.89 27.34
N VAL A 325 4.53 37.63 26.41
CA VAL A 325 4.56 36.44 25.57
C VAL A 325 5.42 36.63 24.33
N VAL A 326 5.40 37.82 23.69
CA VAL A 326 6.10 38.07 22.41
C VAL A 326 7.58 37.71 22.46
N GLN A 327 8.31 38.06 23.53
CA GLN A 327 9.72 37.70 23.66
C GLN A 327 9.94 36.18 23.67
N HIS A 328 9.03 35.44 24.30
CA HIS A 328 9.07 33.99 24.36
C HIS A 328 8.74 33.38 22.99
N LEU A 329 7.69 33.87 22.31
CA LEU A 329 7.29 33.40 20.99
C LEU A 329 8.40 33.60 19.95
N ARG A 330 9.13 34.72 20.02
CA ARG A 330 10.27 35.01 19.12
C ARG A 330 11.43 34.04 19.33
N ARG A 331 11.71 33.63 20.57
CA ARG A 331 12.79 32.69 20.89
C ARG A 331 12.48 31.28 20.41
N ILE A 332 11.24 30.82 20.56
CA ILE A 332 10.82 29.47 20.12
C ILE A 332 10.67 29.42 18.60
N GLY A 333 10.15 30.49 17.99
CA GLY A 333 10.06 30.62 16.54
C GLY A 333 8.91 29.86 15.87
N HIS A 334 7.99 29.25 16.62
CA HIS A 334 6.77 28.69 16.01
C HIS A 334 5.83 29.80 15.52
N GLU A 335 5.06 29.50 14.46
CA GLU A 335 4.16 30.46 13.82
C GLU A 335 2.80 30.62 14.53
N GLY A 336 2.35 29.61 15.27
CA GLY A 336 1.05 29.62 15.94
C GLY A 336 1.06 28.85 17.26
N TYR A 337 0.38 29.41 18.25
CA TYR A 337 0.34 28.89 19.61
C TYR A 337 -1.12 28.77 20.08
N PRO A 338 -1.57 27.60 20.54
CA PRO A 338 -2.90 27.46 21.09
C PRO A 338 -3.02 28.29 22.37
N VAL A 339 -4.09 29.07 22.46
CA VAL A 339 -4.38 29.91 23.61
C VAL A 339 -5.30 29.15 24.55
N VAL A 340 -4.90 29.06 25.81
CA VAL A 340 -5.64 28.34 26.85
C VAL A 340 -6.09 29.27 27.99
N GLU A 341 -7.27 28.98 28.53
CA GLU A 341 -7.77 29.55 29.78
C GLU A 341 -8.21 28.42 30.70
N SER A 342 -7.67 28.37 31.92
CA SER A 342 -7.92 27.25 32.86
C SER A 342 -7.68 25.86 32.27
N GLY A 343 -6.69 25.74 31.37
CA GLY A 343 -6.34 24.48 30.68
C GLY A 343 -7.24 24.10 29.50
N GLN A 344 -8.25 24.92 29.19
CA GLN A 344 -9.12 24.72 28.02
C GLN A 344 -8.66 25.60 26.86
N LEU A 345 -8.63 25.05 25.66
CA LEU A 345 -8.35 25.81 24.43
C LEU A 345 -9.49 26.79 24.15
N VAL A 346 -9.15 28.07 24.00
CA VAL A 346 -10.09 29.18 23.74
C VAL A 346 -9.76 29.96 22.46
N GLY A 347 -8.59 29.75 21.88
CA GLY A 347 -8.22 30.38 20.62
C GLY A 347 -6.84 29.97 20.12
N LEU A 348 -6.36 30.70 19.12
CA LEU A 348 -5.03 30.56 18.52
C LEU A 348 -4.38 31.94 18.42
N LEU A 349 -3.14 32.07 18.89
CA LEU A 349 -2.34 33.27 18.73
C LEU A 349 -1.24 32.99 17.71
N THR A 350 -1.22 33.73 16.61
CA THR A 350 -0.12 33.65 15.65
C THR A 350 1.03 34.58 16.08
N ARG A 351 2.27 34.20 15.74
CA ARG A 351 3.45 35.04 15.97
C ARG A 351 3.28 36.41 15.31
N ARG A 352 2.78 36.42 14.08
CA ARG A 352 2.52 37.63 13.30
C ARG A 352 1.54 38.58 14.00
N ASP A 353 0.46 38.07 14.56
CA ASP A 353 -0.53 38.89 15.28
C ASP A 353 0.07 39.47 16.57
N ALA A 354 0.85 38.67 17.30
CA ALA A 354 1.55 39.11 18.50
C ALA A 354 2.62 40.18 18.22
N ASP A 355 3.43 39.99 17.18
CA ASP A 355 4.46 40.96 16.75
C ASP A 355 3.82 42.28 16.31
N ARG A 356 2.78 42.21 15.47
CA ARG A 356 2.04 43.39 15.00
C ARG A 356 1.40 44.15 16.16
N ALA A 357 0.81 43.46 17.12
CA ALA A 357 0.26 44.09 18.32
C ALA A 357 1.36 44.81 19.13
N SER A 358 2.53 44.18 19.30
CA SER A 358 3.66 44.80 19.99
C SER A 358 4.19 46.04 19.26
N GLU A 359 4.31 46.00 17.93
CA GLU A 359 4.80 47.11 17.10
C GLU A 359 3.87 48.32 17.12
N HIS A 360 2.55 48.09 17.23
CA HIS A 360 1.56 49.15 17.35
C HIS A 360 1.36 49.66 18.79
N GLY A 361 2.22 49.27 19.74
CA GLY A 361 2.12 49.71 21.13
C GLY A 361 0.98 49.07 21.92
N LEU A 362 0.40 47.98 21.43
CA LEU A 362 -0.70 47.25 22.08
C LEU A 362 -0.20 46.16 23.04
N GLY A 363 1.07 46.24 23.48
CA GLY A 363 1.70 45.24 24.33
C GLY A 363 1.06 45.07 25.72
N ASP A 364 0.28 46.06 26.18
CA ASP A 364 -0.46 46.04 27.43
C ASP A 364 -1.78 45.26 27.36
N LEU A 365 -2.30 44.99 26.15
CA LEU A 365 -3.50 44.17 25.96
C LEU A 365 -3.26 42.72 26.40
N LEU A 366 -4.35 42.01 26.65
CA LEU A 366 -4.31 40.59 26.94
C LEU A 366 -4.25 39.80 25.63
N VAL A 367 -3.67 38.60 25.69
CA VAL A 367 -3.63 37.68 24.55
C VAL A 367 -5.03 37.41 23.99
N ARG A 368 -6.04 37.26 24.85
CA ARG A 368 -7.44 37.04 24.42
C ARG A 368 -8.00 38.17 23.55
N ASP A 369 -7.46 39.38 23.67
CA ASP A 369 -7.98 40.56 22.97
C ASP A 369 -7.47 40.62 21.51
N ILE A 370 -6.44 39.82 21.18
CA ILE A 370 -5.81 39.79 19.84
C ILE A 370 -5.78 38.38 19.20
N MET A 371 -6.13 37.33 19.95
CA MET A 371 -6.15 35.97 19.43
C MET A 371 -7.27 35.76 18.42
N GLN A 372 -7.12 34.72 17.59
CA GLN A 372 -8.23 34.18 16.82
C GLN A 372 -9.06 33.29 17.75
N THR A 373 -10.29 33.72 18.06
CA THR A 373 -11.20 32.98 18.95
C THR A 373 -11.68 31.70 18.31
N GLY A 374 -11.67 30.59 19.05
CA GLY A 374 -12.19 29.31 18.58
C GLY A 374 -11.70 28.13 19.42
N THR A 375 -12.42 27.02 19.34
CA THR A 375 -12.07 25.77 20.05
C THR A 375 -11.64 24.66 19.09
N THR A 376 -11.44 25.00 17.81
CA THR A 376 -11.09 24.09 16.72
C THR A 376 -9.90 23.22 17.09
N ALA A 377 -10.10 21.91 17.08
CA ALA A 377 -9.09 20.90 17.37
C ALA A 377 -9.48 19.57 16.72
N LEU A 378 -8.51 18.69 16.56
CA LEU A 378 -8.70 17.32 16.07
C LEU A 378 -8.23 16.30 17.10
N THR A 379 -8.51 15.04 16.85
CA THR A 379 -8.00 13.88 17.59
C THR A 379 -6.84 13.22 16.84
N PRO A 380 -6.00 12.43 17.51
CA PRO A 380 -4.88 11.72 16.86
C PRO A 380 -5.32 10.73 15.77
N ASP A 381 -6.57 10.28 15.81
CA ASP A 381 -7.13 9.29 14.91
C ASP A 381 -7.86 9.88 13.70
N ASP A 382 -8.06 11.21 13.68
CA ASP A 382 -8.66 11.88 12.53
C ASP A 382 -7.77 11.78 11.29
N SER A 383 -8.40 11.82 10.12
CA SER A 383 -7.75 11.76 8.82
C SER A 383 -7.07 13.07 8.42
N ILE A 384 -6.10 12.98 7.51
CA ILE A 384 -5.55 14.16 6.82
C ILE A 384 -6.64 14.98 6.13
N TYR A 385 -7.62 14.32 5.51
CA TYR A 385 -8.71 15.03 4.85
C TYR A 385 -9.52 15.89 5.85
N GLN A 386 -9.85 15.34 7.02
CA GLN A 386 -10.50 16.12 8.08
C GLN A 386 -9.60 17.27 8.55
N LEU A 387 -8.28 17.06 8.60
CA LEU A 387 -7.33 18.11 8.90
C LEU A 387 -7.36 19.25 7.89
N GLU A 388 -7.33 18.94 6.59
CA GLU A 388 -7.44 19.91 5.51
C GLU A 388 -8.76 20.69 5.57
N GLN A 389 -9.89 19.99 5.69
CA GLN A 389 -11.21 20.63 5.80
C GLN A 389 -11.30 21.53 7.03
N THR A 390 -10.76 21.09 8.17
CA THR A 390 -10.73 21.87 9.40
C THR A 390 -9.89 23.14 9.24
N MET A 391 -8.72 23.06 8.59
CA MET A 391 -7.91 24.24 8.28
C MET A 391 -8.59 25.21 7.31
N LEU A 392 -9.28 24.69 6.30
CA LEU A 392 -10.02 25.51 5.32
C LEU A 392 -11.20 26.24 5.97
N GLN A 393 -12.01 25.53 6.77
CA GLN A 393 -13.21 26.08 7.40
C GLN A 393 -12.90 27.05 8.53
N SER A 394 -11.90 26.73 9.37
CA SER A 394 -11.51 27.61 10.49
C SER A 394 -10.60 28.77 10.07
N GLY A 395 -9.91 28.65 8.94
CA GLY A 395 -8.84 29.56 8.52
C GLY A 395 -7.52 29.38 9.28
N TRP A 396 -7.47 28.51 10.30
CA TRP A 396 -6.29 28.28 11.11
C TRP A 396 -5.23 27.49 10.33
N GLY A 397 -3.97 27.91 10.45
CA GLY A 397 -2.83 27.20 9.84
C GLY A 397 -2.20 26.15 10.76
N GLN A 398 -2.60 26.14 12.03
CA GLN A 398 -2.14 25.24 13.06
C GLN A 398 -3.36 24.71 13.81
N ILE A 399 -3.57 23.40 13.74
CA ILE A 399 -4.70 22.75 14.39
C ILE A 399 -4.18 22.02 15.63
N PRO A 400 -4.61 22.42 16.84
CA PRO A 400 -4.28 21.70 18.05
C PRO A 400 -4.91 20.30 18.05
N VAL A 401 -4.21 19.34 18.64
CA VAL A 401 -4.68 17.95 18.76
C VAL A 401 -4.99 17.63 20.21
N ARG A 402 -6.18 17.08 20.46
CA ARG A 402 -6.67 16.72 21.80
C ARG A 402 -6.84 15.21 21.96
N ASP A 403 -6.61 14.71 23.17
CA ASP A 403 -6.96 13.35 23.55
C ASP A 403 -8.47 13.18 23.84
N SER A 404 -8.89 11.96 24.17
CA SER A 404 -10.25 11.64 24.57
C SER A 404 -10.73 12.38 25.83
N ASN A 405 -9.81 12.88 26.66
CA ASN A 405 -10.09 13.68 27.86
C ASN A 405 -10.07 15.19 27.60
N GLN A 406 -10.10 15.62 26.33
CA GLN A 406 -10.05 17.02 25.90
C GLN A 406 -8.73 17.75 26.23
N ARG A 407 -7.66 17.03 26.56
CA ARG A 407 -6.34 17.62 26.84
C ARG A 407 -5.56 17.80 25.56
N LEU A 408 -4.90 18.94 25.41
CA LEU A 408 -3.99 19.21 24.30
C LEU A 408 -2.74 18.32 24.41
N ILE A 409 -2.52 17.48 23.41
CA ILE A 409 -1.41 16.52 23.35
C ILE A 409 -0.43 16.78 22.20
N GLY A 410 -0.84 17.58 21.22
CA GLY A 410 -0.02 17.92 20.07
C GLY A 410 -0.58 19.06 19.25
N ILE A 411 0.10 19.34 18.14
CA ILE A 411 -0.31 20.33 17.13
C ILE A 411 0.13 19.84 15.76
N VAL A 412 -0.68 20.11 14.74
CA VAL A 412 -0.35 19.82 13.35
C VAL A 412 -0.51 21.08 12.51
N THR A 413 0.42 21.33 11.60
CA THR A 413 0.55 22.60 10.88
C THR A 413 0.44 22.43 9.37
N ARG A 414 0.19 23.53 8.63
CA ARG A 414 0.24 23.52 7.15
C ARG A 414 1.58 23.02 6.62
N THR A 415 2.68 23.27 7.33
CA THR A 415 3.99 22.77 6.95
C THR A 415 4.05 21.25 7.00
N ASP A 416 3.39 20.63 7.98
CA ASP A 416 3.32 19.16 8.08
C ASP A 416 2.47 18.57 6.94
N LEU A 417 1.35 19.21 6.60
CA LEU A 417 0.55 18.87 5.42
C LEU A 417 1.36 18.98 4.12
N ILE A 418 2.11 20.08 3.92
CA ILE A 418 2.94 20.28 2.73
C ILE A 418 4.07 19.24 2.64
N LYS A 419 4.74 18.95 3.77
CA LYS A 419 5.77 17.90 3.83
C LYS A 419 5.20 16.54 3.47
N HIS A 420 4.03 16.20 4.02
CA HIS A 420 3.34 14.96 3.72
C HIS A 420 2.89 14.89 2.25
N TRP A 421 2.36 15.99 1.71
CA TRP A 421 1.99 16.07 0.30
C TRP A 421 3.20 15.85 -0.62
N ALA A 422 4.34 16.49 -0.33
CA ALA A 422 5.57 16.31 -1.09
C ALA A 422 6.16 14.88 -1.02
N GLN A 423 5.92 14.17 0.08
CA GLN A 423 6.34 12.77 0.24
C GLN A 423 5.42 11.79 -0.50
N THR A 424 4.11 12.05 -0.50
CA THR A 424 3.08 11.16 -1.08
C THR A 424 2.80 11.42 -2.54
N HIS A 425 3.05 12.65 -3.01
CA HIS A 425 2.99 13.04 -4.40
C HIS A 425 4.40 13.44 -4.79
N PRO A 426 5.27 12.49 -5.19
CA PRO A 426 6.53 12.82 -5.82
C PRO A 426 6.21 13.47 -7.17
N ALA A 427 5.86 14.77 -7.16
CA ALA A 427 6.11 15.63 -8.28
C ALA A 427 7.59 15.43 -8.60
N HIS A 428 7.88 15.06 -9.86
CA HIS A 428 9.22 14.86 -10.42
C HIS A 428 10.26 15.51 -9.54
N ALA A 429 11.06 14.70 -8.83
CA ALA A 429 12.07 15.16 -7.91
C ALA A 429 12.66 16.47 -8.45
N GLU A 430 12.23 17.61 -7.90
CA GLU A 430 12.92 18.84 -8.18
C GLU A 430 14.30 18.55 -7.62
N VAL A 431 15.24 18.32 -8.53
CA VAL A 431 16.64 18.23 -8.22
C VAL A 431 16.95 19.58 -7.62
N ILE A 432 16.80 19.70 -6.30
CA ILE A 432 17.33 20.82 -5.54
C ILE A 432 18.80 20.84 -5.97
N PRO A 433 19.26 21.85 -6.71
CA PRO A 433 20.59 21.82 -7.29
C PRO A 433 21.56 21.73 -6.12
N ARG A 434 22.14 20.55 -5.92
CA ARG A 434 23.18 20.39 -4.91
C ARG A 434 24.40 21.11 -5.46
N VAL A 435 24.87 22.08 -4.70
CA VAL A 435 26.20 22.64 -4.93
C VAL A 435 27.19 21.54 -4.56
N ASP A 436 27.68 20.83 -5.58
CA ASP A 436 28.76 19.89 -5.43
C ASP A 436 30.10 20.52 -5.81
N GLU A 437 31.17 19.81 -5.49
CA GLU A 437 32.53 20.27 -5.79
C GLU A 437 32.77 20.49 -7.28
N SER A 438 32.10 19.73 -8.15
CA SER A 438 32.21 19.88 -9.60
C SER A 438 31.60 21.20 -10.08
N LEU A 439 30.52 21.66 -9.46
CA LEU A 439 29.91 22.95 -9.77
C LEU A 439 30.81 24.11 -9.30
N VAL A 440 31.37 23.98 -8.08
CA VAL A 440 32.32 24.96 -7.52
C VAL A 440 33.55 25.11 -8.44
N GLN A 441 34.18 24.00 -8.83
CA GLN A 441 35.33 24.01 -9.73
C GLN A 441 35.01 24.64 -11.09
N ARG A 442 33.83 24.34 -11.63
CA ARG A 442 33.40 24.82 -12.95
C ARG A 442 33.08 26.31 -12.98
N VAL A 443 32.45 26.84 -11.93
CA VAL A 443 31.97 28.23 -11.88
C VAL A 443 32.99 29.17 -11.24
N LEU A 444 33.62 28.77 -10.12
CA LEU A 444 34.57 29.61 -9.38
C LEU A 444 36.03 29.37 -9.79
N GLY A 445 36.32 28.18 -10.32
CA GLY A 445 37.66 27.75 -10.72
C GLY A 445 38.37 26.92 -9.65
N GLU A 446 39.43 26.23 -10.06
CA GLU A 446 40.17 25.28 -9.23
C GLU A 446 40.74 25.91 -7.95
N ASN A 447 41.28 27.13 -8.03
CA ASN A 447 41.86 27.81 -6.86
C ASN A 447 40.82 28.09 -5.77
N ALA A 448 39.61 28.49 -6.16
CA ALA A 448 38.52 28.76 -5.22
C ALA A 448 37.98 27.45 -4.62
N ALA A 449 37.88 26.39 -5.42
CA ALA A 449 37.51 25.07 -4.94
C ALA A 449 38.51 24.54 -3.89
N GLN A 450 39.81 24.71 -4.14
CA GLN A 450 40.88 24.33 -3.20
C GLN A 450 40.78 25.12 -1.89
N LEU A 451 40.51 26.43 -1.95
CA LEU A 451 40.30 27.25 -0.77
C LEU A 451 39.08 26.78 0.06
N ILE A 452 37.94 26.57 -0.59
CA ILE A 452 36.71 26.10 0.08
C ILE A 452 36.95 24.72 0.72
N ARG A 453 37.62 23.81 0.01
CA ARG A 453 37.97 22.49 0.53
C ARG A 453 38.86 22.59 1.76
N ALA A 454 39.91 23.43 1.70
CA ALA A 454 40.83 23.62 2.81
C ALA A 454 40.16 24.25 4.04
N VAL A 455 39.26 25.22 3.84
CA VAL A 455 38.44 25.80 4.92
C VAL A 455 37.54 24.73 5.55
N GLY A 456 36.89 23.89 4.74
CA GLY A 456 36.07 22.78 5.22
C GLY A 456 36.87 21.74 6.02
N THR A 457 38.06 21.36 5.54
CA THR A 457 38.96 20.45 6.27
C THR A 457 39.39 21.04 7.62
N LEU A 458 39.76 22.32 7.66
CA LEU A 458 40.16 22.99 8.90
C LEU A 458 39.00 23.09 9.91
N ALA A 459 37.78 23.33 9.43
CA ALA A 459 36.57 23.34 10.26
C ALA A 459 36.32 21.95 10.87
N GLN A 460 36.45 20.89 10.07
CA GLN A 460 36.27 19.51 10.52
C GLN A 460 37.34 19.07 11.53
N GLU A 461 38.60 19.47 11.35
CA GLU A 461 39.68 19.21 12.31
C GLU A 461 39.46 19.89 13.67
N ARG A 462 38.66 20.95 13.69
CA ARG A 462 38.37 21.76 14.88
C ARG A 462 36.98 21.52 15.48
N ASP A 463 36.21 20.58 14.92
CA ASP A 463 34.83 20.30 15.31
C ASP A 463 33.95 21.57 15.28
N GLN A 464 34.14 22.40 14.25
CA GLN A 464 33.37 23.62 14.02
C GLN A 464 32.52 23.48 12.76
N GLU A 465 31.29 23.97 12.80
CA GLU A 465 30.43 24.04 11.63
C GLU A 465 30.70 25.32 10.85
N VAL A 466 30.90 25.19 9.53
CA VAL A 466 31.13 26.29 8.60
C VAL A 466 30.17 26.18 7.43
N TYR A 467 29.54 27.29 7.11
CA TYR A 467 28.55 27.41 6.05
C TYR A 467 28.97 28.49 5.07
N MET A 468 28.97 28.18 3.78
CA MET A 468 29.09 29.20 2.74
C MET A 468 27.74 29.92 2.60
N VAL A 469 27.74 31.25 2.62
CA VAL A 469 26.51 32.06 2.63
C VAL A 469 26.61 33.24 1.66
N GLY A 470 25.57 34.07 1.61
CA GLY A 470 25.63 35.36 0.92
C GLY A 470 25.50 35.27 -0.61
N GLY A 471 26.02 36.29 -1.28
CA GLY A 471 25.88 36.46 -2.73
C GLY A 471 26.55 35.37 -3.54
N CYS A 472 27.66 34.80 -3.03
CA CYS A 472 28.40 33.75 -3.72
C CYS A 472 27.58 32.47 -3.93
N VAL A 473 26.75 32.06 -2.97
CA VAL A 473 25.91 30.85 -3.09
C VAL A 473 24.85 31.03 -4.17
N ARG A 474 24.17 32.19 -4.18
CA ARG A 474 23.19 32.53 -5.21
C ARG A 474 23.86 32.54 -6.59
N ASP A 475 24.98 33.24 -6.71
CA ASP A 475 25.65 33.42 -8.00
C ASP A 475 26.23 32.09 -8.52
N LEU A 476 26.73 31.23 -7.63
CA LEU A 476 27.16 29.86 -7.92
C LEU A 476 26.01 29.01 -8.49
N LEU A 477 24.83 29.05 -7.87
CA LEU A 477 23.62 28.38 -8.38
C LEU A 477 23.16 28.95 -9.73
N LEU A 478 23.38 30.25 -9.96
CA LEU A 478 23.09 30.92 -11.23
C LEU A 478 24.20 30.77 -12.28
N HIS A 479 25.23 29.95 -12.02
CA HIS A 479 26.40 29.75 -12.90
C HIS A 479 27.15 31.05 -13.21
N ARG A 480 27.15 32.00 -12.27
CA ARG A 480 27.85 33.28 -12.34
C ARG A 480 29.06 33.23 -11.40
N ARG A 481 30.21 33.59 -11.95
CA ARG A 481 31.45 33.62 -11.17
C ARG A 481 31.42 34.80 -10.18
N ASN A 482 31.50 34.49 -8.89
CA ASN A 482 31.63 35.46 -7.81
C ASN A 482 32.71 34.98 -6.83
N LEU A 483 33.82 35.72 -6.73
CA LEU A 483 34.97 35.36 -5.90
C LEU A 483 34.93 35.97 -4.49
N ASP A 484 33.85 36.70 -4.18
CA ASP A 484 33.56 37.22 -2.84
C ASP A 484 32.86 36.13 -2.03
N ILE A 485 33.64 35.24 -1.41
CA ILE A 485 33.14 34.04 -0.74
C ILE A 485 32.94 34.34 0.75
N ASP A 486 31.68 34.36 1.16
CA ASP A 486 31.30 34.57 2.55
C ASP A 486 31.13 33.24 3.29
N PHE A 487 31.67 33.16 4.50
CA PHE A 487 31.48 32.04 5.41
C PHE A 487 30.83 32.50 6.71
N VAL A 488 29.88 31.72 7.21
CA VAL A 488 29.37 31.77 8.58
C VAL A 488 29.96 30.60 9.34
N VAL A 489 30.50 30.89 10.52
CA VAL A 489 31.11 29.90 11.40
C VAL A 489 30.27 29.83 12.67
N GLU A 490 29.91 28.63 13.10
CA GLU A 490 29.36 28.43 14.43
C GLU A 490 30.51 28.49 15.47
N GLY A 491 30.49 29.53 16.31
CA GLY A 491 31.50 29.79 17.33
C GLY A 491 32.32 31.06 17.07
N ASP A 492 33.60 31.03 17.45
CA ASP A 492 34.50 32.20 17.34
C ASP A 492 35.07 32.34 15.91
N ALA A 493 34.40 33.17 15.12
CA ALA A 493 34.77 33.43 13.73
C ALA A 493 36.12 34.14 13.58
N ILE A 494 36.53 34.97 14.54
CA ILE A 494 37.82 35.68 14.50
C ILE A 494 38.95 34.68 14.66
N ARG A 495 38.85 33.83 15.68
CA ARG A 495 39.84 32.78 15.93
C ARG A 495 39.89 31.75 14.79
N PHE A 496 38.76 31.45 14.17
CA PHE A 496 38.72 30.60 12.98
C PHE A 496 39.42 31.27 11.79
N ALA A 497 39.15 32.56 11.52
CA ALA A 497 39.81 33.31 10.45
C ALA A 497 41.34 33.41 10.64
N GLU A 498 41.82 33.58 11.87
CA GLU A 498 43.25 33.54 12.20
C GLU A 498 43.87 32.16 11.92
N ALA A 499 43.15 31.08 12.23
CA ALA A 499 43.58 29.72 11.94
C ALA A 499 43.64 29.46 10.42
N VAL A 500 42.66 29.95 9.65
CA VAL A 500 42.67 29.89 8.19
C VAL A 500 43.90 30.63 7.63
N CYS A 501 44.17 31.85 8.12
CA CYS A 501 45.36 32.61 7.70
C CYS A 501 46.68 31.91 8.05
N THR A 502 46.73 31.21 9.18
CA THR A 502 47.91 30.45 9.59
C THR A 502 48.15 29.24 8.68
N ALA A 503 47.07 28.53 8.30
CA ALA A 503 47.15 27.34 7.49
C ALA A 503 47.39 27.61 6.00
N LEU A 504 46.77 28.67 5.46
CA LEU A 504 46.72 28.94 4.01
C LEU A 504 47.47 30.21 3.60
N GLY A 505 47.95 30.99 4.57
CA GLY A 505 48.51 32.33 4.34
C GLY A 505 47.42 33.40 4.17
N GLY A 506 47.82 34.68 4.22
CA GLY A 506 46.92 35.83 4.05
C GLY A 506 46.91 36.78 5.24
N SER A 507 45.89 37.62 5.33
CA SER A 507 45.70 38.61 6.40
C SER A 507 44.25 38.62 6.88
N ALA A 508 44.04 38.53 8.20
CA ALA A 508 42.74 38.71 8.82
C ALA A 508 42.58 40.14 9.34
N SER A 509 41.45 40.77 9.05
CA SER A 509 41.03 42.04 9.66
C SER A 509 39.74 41.81 10.44
N SER A 510 39.76 42.05 11.75
CA SER A 510 38.60 41.84 12.61
C SER A 510 37.88 43.17 12.92
N PHE A 511 36.55 43.17 12.85
CA PHE A 511 35.72 44.25 13.37
C PHE A 511 34.95 43.75 14.60
N ARG A 512 35.47 44.07 15.80
CA ARG A 512 34.92 43.66 17.10
C ARG A 512 33.40 43.84 17.33
N PRO A 513 32.68 44.78 16.66
CA PRO A 513 31.22 44.85 16.83
C PRO A 513 30.44 43.68 16.22
N PHE A 514 31.07 42.86 15.37
CA PHE A 514 30.45 41.71 14.69
C PHE A 514 31.04 40.35 15.13
N GLY A 515 31.76 40.35 16.26
CA GLY A 515 32.41 39.19 16.88
C GLY A 515 33.12 39.59 18.16
#